data_AF-A0A2V6F0Y6-F1
#
_entry.id   AF-A0A2V6F0Y6-F1
#
_cell.length_a   1.000
_cell.length_b   1.000
_cell.length_c   1.000
_cell.angle_alpha   90.00
_cell.angle_beta   90.00
_cell.angle_gamma   90.00
#
_symmetry.space_group_name_H-M   'P 1'
#
loop_
_entity.id
_entity.type
_entity.pdbx_description
1 polymer ?
#
loop_
_entity_poly.entity_id
_entity_poly.type
_entity_poly.pdbx_seq_one_letter_code
_entity_poly.pdbx_strand_id
1 'polypeptide(L)'
;MTMLTAFASAETINFDDMKTGAPPTGWTATQTGSGTAKWAIEKDESAPSRPNVMKQSGQATFPVCFKNDTNIKDGFVEVKFKPVAGKEDQAGGVIWRAKDSNNYYIARANALEGNVVLY
;
A
#
# COMPACT_ATOMS: atom_id res chain seq x y z
N MET A 1 20.31 -33.63 2.89
CA MET A 1 19.73 -32.28 2.67
C MET A 1 18.22 -32.43 2.76
N THR A 2 17.63 -32.13 3.92
CA THR A 2 16.19 -32.26 4.15
C THR A 2 15.51 -31.03 3.55
N MET A 3 14.73 -31.19 2.48
CA MET A 3 13.87 -30.11 2.00
C MET A 3 12.70 -29.96 2.98
N LEU A 4 12.65 -28.84 3.68
CA LEU A 4 11.43 -28.39 4.34
C LEU A 4 10.52 -27.80 3.26
N THR A 5 9.40 -28.48 3.01
CA THR A 5 8.32 -27.91 2.20
C THR A 5 7.67 -26.80 3.00
N ALA A 6 7.95 -25.55 2.67
CA ALA A 6 7.25 -24.41 3.26
C ALA A 6 5.83 -24.36 2.66
N PHE A 7 4.81 -24.45 3.52
CA PHE A 7 3.44 -24.15 3.10
C PHE A 7 3.36 -22.66 2.77
N ALA A 8 3.01 -22.33 1.53
CA ALA A 8 2.70 -20.96 1.15
C ALA A 8 1.39 -20.56 1.85
N SER A 9 1.47 -19.68 2.85
CA SER A 9 0.31 -19.06 3.47
C SER A 9 0.03 -17.74 2.77
N ALA A 10 -1.16 -17.58 2.22
CA ALA A 10 -1.64 -16.29 1.71
C ALA A 10 -2.18 -15.49 2.90
N GLU A 11 -1.44 -14.48 3.34
CA GLU A 11 -1.93 -13.50 4.32
C GLU A 11 -2.84 -12.50 3.58
N THR A 12 -4.09 -12.38 4.03
CA THR A 12 -4.97 -11.29 3.59
C THR A 12 -5.05 -10.25 4.70
N ILE A 13 -4.65 -9.02 4.38
CA ILE A 13 -4.72 -7.91 5.32
C ILE A 13 -5.94 -7.06 4.99
N ASN A 14 -6.80 -6.86 5.96
CA ASN A 14 -7.83 -5.82 5.95
C ASN A 14 -7.52 -4.80 7.06
N PHE A 15 -8.32 -3.74 7.15
CA PHE A 15 -8.12 -2.65 8.10
C PHE A 15 -9.24 -2.56 9.15
N ASP A 16 -10.12 -3.56 9.20
CA ASP A 16 -11.44 -3.46 9.82
C ASP A 16 -11.37 -3.31 11.34
N ASP A 17 -10.40 -3.99 11.96
CA ASP A 17 -10.16 -3.93 13.40
C ASP A 17 -9.14 -2.83 13.79
N MET A 18 -8.64 -2.07 12.82
CA MET A 18 -7.60 -1.07 13.07
C MET A 18 -8.18 0.27 13.54
N LYS A 19 -7.45 0.93 14.44
CA LYS A 19 -7.83 2.24 14.99
C LYS A 19 -7.83 3.32 13.91
N THR A 20 -8.95 4.01 13.76
CA THR A 20 -9.10 5.13 12.83
C THR A 20 -8.28 6.35 13.23
N GLY A 21 -7.89 7.17 12.24
CA GLY A 21 -7.22 8.46 12.43
C GLY A 21 -5.70 8.40 12.57
N ALA A 22 -5.11 7.21 12.43
CA ALA A 22 -3.65 7.01 12.44
C ALA A 22 -3.25 6.01 11.34
N PRO A 23 -1.97 6.00 10.91
CA PRO A 23 -1.45 4.93 10.06
C PRO A 23 -1.68 3.55 10.70
N PRO A 24 -1.83 2.48 9.89
CA PRO A 24 -2.00 1.14 10.43
C PRO A 24 -0.82 0.71 11.30
N THR A 25 -1.12 0.06 12.43
CA THR A 25 -0.08 -0.46 13.34
C THR A 25 0.79 -1.48 12.62
N GLY A 26 2.12 -1.39 12.79
CA GLY A 26 3.07 -2.28 12.11
C GLY A 26 3.42 -1.85 10.68
N TRP A 27 3.02 -0.64 10.28
CA TRP A 27 3.36 -0.06 8.99
C TRP A 27 4.22 1.20 9.14
N THR A 28 5.11 1.41 8.18
CA THR A 28 5.92 2.61 8.04
C THR A 28 5.34 3.48 6.94
N ALA A 29 4.60 4.52 7.33
CA ALA A 29 4.12 5.57 6.44
C ALA A 29 5.19 6.64 6.25
N THR A 30 5.60 6.90 5.00
CA THR A 30 6.67 7.85 4.68
C THR A 30 6.50 8.44 3.27
N GLN A 31 7.47 9.24 2.84
CA GLN A 31 7.53 9.80 1.50
C GLN A 31 8.99 10.06 1.09
N THR A 32 9.20 10.26 -0.21
CA THR A 32 10.38 10.94 -0.75
C THR A 32 9.96 12.17 -1.55
N GLY A 33 10.90 13.07 -1.80
CA GLY A 33 10.61 14.35 -2.43
C GLY A 33 9.97 15.37 -1.47
N SER A 34 9.13 16.23 -2.01
CA SER A 34 8.52 17.35 -1.30
C SER A 34 7.05 17.09 -0.94
N GLY A 35 6.48 17.99 -0.14
CA GLY A 35 5.08 17.93 0.31
C GLY A 35 4.90 17.18 1.62
N THR A 36 3.69 16.71 1.89
CA THR A 36 3.35 15.97 3.11
C THR A 36 2.30 14.90 2.82
N ALA A 37 2.74 13.64 2.86
CA ALA A 37 1.90 12.46 2.82
C ALA A 37 1.08 12.38 4.11
N LYS A 38 -0.17 11.93 3.96
CA LYS A 38 -1.04 11.68 5.10
C LYS A 38 -1.67 10.32 4.92
N TRP A 39 -1.23 9.37 5.71
CA TRP A 39 -1.77 8.02 5.75
C TRP A 39 -2.58 7.84 7.02
N ALA A 40 -3.81 7.35 6.90
CA ALA A 40 -4.64 7.06 8.06
C ALA A 40 -5.62 5.92 7.74
N ILE A 41 -6.00 5.18 8.78
CA ILE A 41 -7.19 4.33 8.74
C ILE A 41 -8.43 5.21 8.81
N GLU A 42 -9.33 5.07 7.85
CA GLU A 42 -10.59 5.82 7.75
C GLU A 42 -11.75 4.88 7.46
N LYS A 43 -12.96 5.27 7.85
CA LYS A 43 -14.19 4.55 7.48
C LYS A 43 -14.51 4.80 6.01
N ASP A 44 -14.84 3.77 5.26
CA ASP A 44 -15.39 3.86 3.90
C ASP A 44 -16.39 2.72 3.69
N GLU A 45 -17.68 3.05 3.57
CA GLU A 45 -18.76 2.05 3.39
C GLU A 45 -18.67 1.27 2.05
N SER A 46 -17.91 1.80 1.10
CA SER A 46 -17.63 1.13 -0.18
C SER A 46 -16.39 0.25 -0.14
N ALA A 47 -15.74 0.10 1.02
CA ALA A 47 -14.62 -0.79 1.19
C ALA A 47 -15.02 -2.24 0.85
N PRO A 48 -14.13 -3.03 0.20
CA PRO A 48 -14.41 -4.42 -0.12
C PRO A 48 -14.55 -5.29 1.14
N SER A 49 -13.89 -4.90 2.23
CA SER A 49 -14.09 -5.39 3.59
C SER A 49 -14.39 -4.16 4.46
N ARG A 50 -15.47 -4.22 5.26
CA ARG A 50 -15.95 -3.10 6.07
C ARG A 50 -15.51 -3.26 7.53
N PRO A 51 -15.29 -2.16 8.28
CA PRO A 51 -15.72 -0.79 7.95
C PRO A 51 -14.63 0.15 7.43
N ASN A 52 -13.37 -0.29 7.37
CA ASN A 52 -12.23 0.62 7.29
C ASN A 52 -11.34 0.39 6.07
N VAL A 53 -10.63 1.44 5.67
CA VAL A 53 -9.59 1.42 4.64
C VAL A 53 -8.34 2.16 5.13
N MET A 54 -7.17 1.80 4.60
CA MET A 54 -6.01 2.68 4.64
C MET A 54 -6.13 3.71 3.50
N LYS A 55 -6.09 4.99 3.85
CA LYS A 55 -6.23 6.10 2.91
C LYS A 55 -5.00 6.99 2.92
N GLN A 56 -4.56 7.37 1.73
CA GLN A 56 -3.63 8.49 1.52
C GLN A 56 -4.46 9.73 1.15
N SER A 57 -4.32 10.83 1.90
CA SER A 57 -5.06 12.08 1.68
C SER A 57 -4.17 13.33 1.64
N GLY A 58 -2.85 13.14 1.67
CA GLY A 58 -1.85 14.21 1.62
C GLY A 58 -1.37 14.47 0.20
N GLN A 59 -0.63 15.56 0.01
CA GLN A 59 0.00 15.87 -1.28
C GLN A 59 1.52 15.80 -1.10
N ALA A 60 2.14 14.80 -1.73
CA ALA A 60 3.59 14.59 -1.70
C ALA A 60 4.05 13.98 -3.03
N THR A 61 5.34 14.13 -3.35
CA THR A 61 5.89 13.60 -4.62
C THR A 61 5.74 12.08 -4.72
N PHE A 62 6.17 11.34 -3.68
CA PHE A 62 6.06 9.87 -3.64
C PHE A 62 5.62 9.40 -2.26
N PRO A 63 4.32 9.48 -1.93
CA PRO A 63 3.81 8.94 -0.68
C PRO A 63 3.80 7.40 -0.72
N VAL A 64 4.39 6.76 0.29
CA VAL A 64 4.47 5.29 0.39
C VAL A 64 4.13 4.83 1.81
N CYS A 65 3.66 3.60 1.94
CA CYS A 65 3.37 2.97 3.22
C CYS A 65 3.76 1.50 3.17
N PHE A 66 4.72 1.09 4.00
CA PHE A 66 5.29 -0.27 3.97
C PHE A 66 4.81 -1.09 5.17
N LYS A 67 4.44 -2.35 4.96
CA LYS A 67 4.22 -3.31 6.05
C LYS A 67 5.57 -3.80 6.56
N ASN A 68 5.82 -3.71 7.87
CA ASN A 68 7.16 -3.88 8.43
C ASN A 68 7.59 -5.35 8.63
N ASP A 69 6.64 -6.28 8.72
CA ASP A 69 6.86 -7.69 9.06
C ASP A 69 6.74 -8.62 7.84
N THR A 70 6.87 -8.08 6.63
CA THR A 70 6.72 -8.83 5.38
C THR A 70 8.03 -8.90 4.61
N ASN A 71 8.46 -10.11 4.22
CA ASN A 71 9.66 -10.32 3.42
C ASN A 71 9.40 -11.36 2.31
N ILE A 72 8.73 -10.93 1.25
CA ILE A 72 8.43 -11.77 0.09
C ILE A 72 9.54 -11.60 -0.94
N LYS A 73 10.31 -12.67 -1.16
CA LYS A 73 11.27 -12.75 -2.27
C LYS A 73 10.54 -13.18 -3.54
N ASP A 74 10.00 -14.39 -3.57
CA ASP A 74 9.34 -14.97 -4.73
C ASP A 74 7.88 -15.32 -4.36
N GLY A 75 6.92 -14.86 -5.16
CA GLY A 75 5.49 -15.04 -4.86
C GLY A 75 4.60 -13.96 -5.46
N PHE A 76 3.41 -13.81 -4.90
CA PHE A 76 2.40 -12.85 -5.33
C PHE A 76 2.16 -11.81 -4.23
N VAL A 77 1.94 -10.56 -4.64
CA VAL A 77 1.47 -9.47 -3.78
C VAL A 77 0.39 -8.74 -4.55
N GLU A 78 -0.75 -8.54 -3.92
CA GLU A 78 -1.93 -7.96 -4.55
C GLU A 78 -2.53 -6.90 -3.64
N VAL A 79 -3.15 -5.89 -4.24
CA VAL A 79 -3.86 -4.84 -3.52
C VAL A 79 -5.14 -4.49 -4.27
N LYS A 80 -6.21 -4.20 -3.52
CA LYS A 80 -7.39 -3.53 -4.04
C LYS A 80 -7.32 -2.07 -3.60
N PHE A 81 -7.39 -1.15 -4.54
CA PHE A 81 -7.40 0.28 -4.24
C PHE A 81 -8.41 0.99 -5.15
N LYS A 82 -8.80 2.20 -4.75
CA LYS A 82 -9.77 3.03 -5.45
C LYS A 82 -9.25 4.48 -5.41
N PRO A 83 -8.88 5.07 -6.55
CA PRO A 83 -8.62 6.51 -6.60
C PRO A 83 -9.87 7.30 -6.22
N VAL A 84 -9.74 8.29 -5.35
CA VAL A 84 -10.88 9.09 -4.83
C VAL A 84 -10.83 10.53 -5.33
N ALA A 85 -9.62 11.11 -5.36
CA ALA A 85 -9.37 12.49 -5.76
C ALA A 85 -7.90 12.63 -6.21
N GLY A 86 -7.56 13.80 -6.75
CA GLY A 86 -6.23 14.14 -7.24
C GLY A 86 -6.29 14.85 -8.58
N LYS A 87 -5.37 15.79 -8.82
CA LYS A 87 -5.28 16.56 -10.08
C LYS A 87 -4.06 16.15 -10.88
N GLU A 88 -2.94 15.96 -10.20
CA GLU A 88 -1.67 15.54 -10.77
C GLU A 88 -1.70 14.05 -11.10
N ASP A 89 -2.14 13.23 -10.13
CA ASP A 89 -2.34 11.80 -10.29
C ASP A 89 -3.63 11.37 -9.60
N GLN A 90 -4.31 10.39 -10.19
CA GLN A 90 -5.32 9.56 -9.51
C GLN A 90 -4.82 8.13 -9.53
N ALA A 91 -3.75 7.91 -8.77
CA ALA A 91 -2.95 6.70 -8.84
C ALA A 91 -2.88 5.97 -7.50
N GLY A 92 -2.56 4.68 -7.59
CA GLY A 92 -2.25 3.81 -6.47
C GLY A 92 -1.52 2.58 -6.98
N GLY A 93 -1.07 1.72 -6.08
CA GLY A 93 -0.27 0.58 -6.47
C GLY A 93 0.14 -0.31 -5.31
N VAL A 94 0.86 -1.37 -5.64
CA VAL A 94 1.42 -2.32 -4.69
C VAL A 94 2.93 -2.23 -4.73
N ILE A 95 3.55 -2.25 -3.54
CA ILE A 95 4.99 -2.23 -3.36
C ILE A 95 5.47 -3.58 -2.84
N TRP A 96 6.60 -4.09 -3.36
CA TRP A 96 7.24 -5.31 -2.86
C TRP A 96 8.76 -5.21 -2.89
N ARG A 97 9.41 -6.15 -2.18
CA ARG A 97 10.87 -6.18 -1.95
C ARG A 97 11.43 -4.83 -1.50
N ALA A 98 10.65 -4.11 -0.68
CA ALA A 98 11.06 -2.82 -0.14
C ALA A 98 12.21 -3.00 0.86
N LYS A 99 13.25 -2.17 0.71
CA LYS A 99 14.34 -2.03 1.68
C LYS A 99 14.20 -0.75 2.50
N ASP A 100 13.83 0.33 1.83
CA ASP A 100 13.59 1.65 2.41
C ASP A 100 12.77 2.53 1.44
N SER A 101 12.52 3.79 1.79
CA SER A 101 11.71 4.72 1.01
C SER A 101 12.29 5.10 -0.36
N ASN A 102 13.54 4.74 -0.66
CA ASN A 102 14.20 4.98 -1.94
C ASN A 102 14.46 3.67 -2.72
N ASN A 103 14.16 2.51 -2.14
CA ASN A 103 14.55 1.21 -2.70
C ASN A 103 13.41 0.18 -2.59
N TYR A 104 12.60 0.07 -3.63
CA TYR A 104 11.49 -0.88 -3.72
C TYR A 104 11.06 -1.06 -5.19
N TYR A 105 10.27 -2.10 -5.49
CA TYR A 105 9.53 -2.20 -6.74
C TYR A 105 8.09 -1.77 -6.55
N ILE A 106 7.49 -1.15 -7.56
CA ILE A 106 6.08 -0.75 -7.53
C ILE A 106 5.39 -1.00 -8.88
N ALA A 107 4.22 -1.64 -8.83
CA ALA A 107 3.27 -1.61 -9.92
C ALA A 107 2.23 -0.53 -9.61
N ARG A 108 2.24 0.55 -10.39
CA ARG A 108 1.37 1.71 -10.23
C ARG A 108 0.34 1.74 -11.34
N ALA A 109 -0.93 1.89 -10.99
CA ALA A 109 -1.99 2.18 -11.94
C ALA A 109 -2.48 3.62 -11.72
N ASN A 110 -2.68 4.35 -12.82
CA ASN A 110 -3.10 5.75 -12.80
C ASN A 110 -4.34 5.96 -13.66
N ALA A 111 -5.43 6.40 -13.03
CA ALA A 111 -6.70 6.61 -13.72
C ALA A 111 -6.70 7.83 -14.65
N LEU A 112 -5.89 8.86 -14.38
CA LEU A 112 -5.80 10.04 -15.26
C LEU A 112 -5.01 9.75 -16.53
N GLU A 113 -3.95 8.95 -16.42
CA GLU A 113 -3.10 8.57 -17.55
C GLU A 113 -3.60 7.31 -18.27
N GLY A 114 -4.53 6.55 -17.68
CA GLY A 114 -5.07 5.31 -18.25
C GLY A 114 -4.03 4.21 -18.39
N ASN A 115 -3.05 4.15 -17.48
CA ASN A 115 -1.90 3.25 -17.59
C ASN A 115 -1.67 2.39 -16.34
N VAL A 116 -0.86 1.35 -16.53
CA VAL A 116 -0.25 0.55 -15.46
C VAL A 116 1.24 0.45 -15.78
N VAL A 117 2.09 0.90 -14.86
CA VAL A 117 3.54 0.99 -15.06
C VAL A 117 4.26 0.33 -13.89
N LEU A 118 5.32 -0.42 -14.21
CA LEU A 118 6.25 -1.00 -13.25
C LEU A 118 7.47 -0.09 -13.12
N TYR A 119 7.81 0.27 -11.89
CA TYR A 119 9.07 0.95 -11.52
C TYR A 119 9.88 0.10 -10.54
#